data_AF-A0A424XVQ3-F1
#
_entry.id   AF-A0A424XVQ3-F1
#
_cell.length_a   1.000
_cell.length_b   1.000
_cell.length_c   1.000
_cell.angle_alpha   90.00
_cell.angle_beta   90.00
_cell.angle_gamma   90.00
#
_symmetry.space_group_name_H-M   'P 1'
#
loop_
_entity.id
_entity.type
_entity.pdbx_description
1 polymer ?
#
loop_
_entity_poly.entity_id
_entity_poly.type
_entity_poly.pdbx_seq_one_letter_code
_entity_poly.pdbx_strand_id
1 'polypeptide(L)'
;MIELNVTFFIQLVNFLLVLLLLNLILYKPIRGMLKKRAELMSQQVSKIENFTETAEDKMASYEQDLDKARIKAQEIRTGLKEEGYENEKVIIQDANNEAGSMVKTARDKITKDKDAALSSLMKEVEKFASKATDKILSKA
;
A
#
# COMPACT_ATOMS: atom_id res chain seq x y z
N MET A 1 -5.75 -15.41 -99.58
CA MET A 1 -5.76 -14.09 -98.91
C MET A 1 -6.69 -14.20 -97.71
N ILE A 2 -6.40 -13.53 -96.61
CA ILE A 2 -7.33 -13.49 -95.47
C ILE A 2 -8.50 -12.61 -95.92
N GLU A 3 -9.61 -13.23 -96.33
CA GLU A 3 -10.83 -12.50 -96.62
C GLU A 3 -11.50 -12.13 -95.29
N LEU A 4 -11.46 -10.85 -94.97
CA LEU A 4 -12.17 -10.27 -93.83
C LEU A 4 -13.67 -10.24 -94.15
N ASN A 5 -14.32 -11.39 -93.99
CA ASN A 5 -15.75 -11.55 -94.16
C ASN A 5 -16.51 -11.20 -92.86
N VAL A 6 -17.82 -10.92 -92.96
CA VAL A 6 -18.69 -10.54 -91.83
C VAL A 6 -18.61 -11.54 -90.67
N THR A 7 -18.38 -12.82 -90.95
CA THR A 7 -18.16 -13.89 -89.97
C THR A 7 -17.00 -13.61 -89.02
N PHE A 8 -15.91 -13.00 -89.50
CA PHE A 8 -14.77 -12.62 -88.64
C PHE A 8 -15.18 -11.58 -87.60
N PHE A 9 -15.96 -10.57 -87.99
CA PHE A 9 -16.48 -9.56 -87.07
C PHE A 9 -17.45 -10.16 -86.05
N ILE A 10 -18.33 -11.07 -86.49
CA ILE A 10 -19.24 -11.80 -85.58
C ILE A 10 -18.43 -12.63 -84.56
N GLN A 11 -17.37 -13.31 -84.99
CA GLN A 11 -16.52 -14.11 -84.11
C GLN A 11 -15.71 -13.24 -83.14
N LEU A 12 -15.23 -12.07 -83.58
CA LEU A 12 -14.58 -11.08 -82.72
C LEU A 12 -15.52 -10.57 -81.64
N VAL A 13 -16.77 -10.23 -82.00
CA VAL A 13 -17.79 -9.80 -81.04
C VAL A 13 -18.09 -10.92 -80.05
N ASN A 14 -18.25 -12.18 -80.50
CA ASN A 14 -18.48 -13.32 -79.62
C ASN A 14 -17.32 -13.52 -78.62
N PHE A 15 -16.07 -13.46 -79.11
CA PHE A 15 -14.89 -13.55 -78.25
C PHE A 15 -14.85 -12.43 -77.20
N LEU A 16 -15.11 -11.18 -77.59
CA LEU A 16 -15.17 -10.05 -76.66
C LEU A 16 -16.29 -10.20 -75.64
N LEU A 17 -17.45 -10.74 -76.04
CA LEU A 17 -18.59 -10.96 -75.16
C LEU A 17 -18.27 -12.04 -74.10
N VAL A 18 -17.64 -13.14 -74.51
CA VAL A 18 -17.16 -14.18 -73.59
C VAL A 18 -16.06 -13.65 -72.67
N LEU A 19 -15.12 -12.85 -73.18
CA LEU A 19 -14.07 -12.23 -72.38
C LEU A 19 -14.64 -11.29 -71.30
N LEU A 20 -15.63 -10.48 -71.66
CA LEU A 20 -16.33 -9.60 -70.70
C LEU A 20 -17.07 -10.40 -69.62
N LEU A 21 -17.80 -11.45 -70.02
CA LEU A 21 -18.47 -12.37 -69.09
C LEU A 21 -17.47 -13.05 -68.15
N LEU A 22 -16.35 -13.54 -68.69
CA LEU A 22 -15.29 -14.19 -67.92
C LEU A 22 -14.65 -13.23 -66.91
N ASN A 23 -14.40 -11.98 -67.31
CA ASN A 23 -13.87 -10.95 -66.42
C ASN A 23 -14.84 -10.65 -65.26
N LEU A 24 -16.13 -10.53 -65.56
CA LEU A 24 -17.17 -10.24 -64.57
C LEU A 24 -17.38 -11.42 -63.59
N ILE A 25 -17.43 -12.65 -64.12
CA ILE A 25 -17.83 -13.85 -63.35
C ILE A 25 -16.63 -14.49 -62.63
N LEU A 26 -15.42 -14.48 -63.19
CA LEU A 26 -14.25 -15.16 -62.60
C LEU A 26 -13.21 -14.19 -62.04
N TYR A 27 -12.67 -13.29 -62.88
CA TYR A 27 -11.51 -12.47 -62.48
C TYR A 27 -11.84 -11.51 -61.34
N LYS A 28 -13.00 -10.85 -61.38
CA LYS A 28 -13.43 -9.92 -60.34
C LYS A 28 -13.62 -10.59 -58.96
N PRO A 29 -14.37 -11.70 -58.81
CA PRO A 29 -14.51 -12.36 -57.50
C PRO A 29 -13.21 -13.01 -57.00
N ILE A 30 -12.40 -13.60 -57.88
CA ILE A 30 -11.11 -14.21 -57.47
C ILE A 30 -10.19 -13.14 -56.88
N ARG A 31 -10.06 -11.97 -57.53
CA ARG A 31 -9.26 -10.86 -57.00
C ARG A 31 -9.83 -10.32 -55.71
N GLY A 32 -11.16 -10.27 -55.57
CA GLY A 32 -11.84 -9.89 -54.34
C GLY A 32 -11.51 -10.83 -53.17
N MET A 33 -11.54 -12.14 -53.39
CA MET A 33 -11.19 -13.13 -52.38
C MET A 33 -9.72 -13.06 -51.97
N LEU A 34 -8.80 -12.88 -52.94
CA LEU A 34 -7.38 -12.72 -52.65
C LEU A 34 -7.10 -11.47 -51.80
N LYS A 35 -7.74 -10.33 -52.15
CA LYS A 35 -7.65 -9.11 -51.34
C LYS A 35 -8.21 -9.32 -49.94
N LYS A 36 -9.41 -9.92 -49.82
CA LYS A 36 -10.03 -10.20 -48.53
C LYS A 36 -9.15 -11.10 -47.66
N ARG A 37 -8.51 -12.10 -48.24
CA ARG A 37 -7.56 -12.97 -47.52
C ARG A 37 -6.33 -12.20 -47.06
N ALA A 38 -5.74 -11.37 -47.93
CA ALA A 38 -4.59 -10.54 -47.56
C ALA A 38 -4.92 -9.55 -46.43
N GLU A 39 -6.09 -8.92 -46.53
CA GLU A 39 -6.58 -7.97 -45.52
C GLU A 39 -6.86 -8.66 -44.17
N LEU A 40 -7.51 -9.83 -44.17
CA LEU A 40 -7.74 -10.61 -42.95
C LEU A 40 -6.42 -11.02 -42.27
N MET A 41 -5.43 -11.46 -43.05
CA MET A 41 -4.11 -11.81 -42.50
C MET A 41 -3.42 -10.58 -41.91
N SER A 42 -3.40 -9.46 -42.62
CA SER A 42 -2.80 -8.20 -42.13
C SER A 42 -3.50 -7.69 -40.87
N GLN A 43 -4.84 -7.73 -40.82
CA GLN A 43 -5.60 -7.36 -39.64
C GLN A 43 -5.34 -8.29 -38.45
N GLN A 44 -5.18 -9.60 -38.69
CA GLN A 44 -4.84 -10.55 -37.62
C GLN A 44 -3.46 -10.28 -37.05
N VAL A 45 -2.46 -10.05 -37.90
CA VAL A 45 -1.09 -9.71 -37.45
C VAL A 45 -1.10 -8.42 -36.64
N SER A 46 -1.72 -7.35 -37.15
CA SER A 46 -1.81 -6.08 -36.42
C SER A 46 -2.57 -6.21 -35.09
N LYS A 47 -3.62 -7.04 -35.02
CA LYS A 47 -4.32 -7.32 -33.76
C LYS A 47 -3.43 -8.06 -32.76
N ILE A 48 -2.60 -8.99 -33.22
CA ILE A 48 -1.67 -9.72 -32.36
C ILE A 48 -0.62 -8.75 -31.82
N GLU A 49 -0.01 -7.94 -32.69
CA GLU A 49 0.99 -6.93 -32.30
C GLU A 49 0.44 -5.93 -31.28
N ASN A 50 -0.75 -5.35 -31.55
CA ASN A 50 -1.40 -4.44 -30.62
C ASN A 50 -1.76 -5.13 -29.29
N PHE A 51 -2.17 -6.39 -29.32
CA PHE A 51 -2.48 -7.15 -28.12
C PHE A 51 -1.22 -7.42 -27.29
N THR A 52 -0.11 -7.79 -27.92
CA THR A 52 1.17 -7.99 -27.24
C THR A 52 1.69 -6.69 -26.63
N GLU A 53 1.66 -5.59 -27.37
CA GLU A 53 2.07 -4.26 -26.87
C GLU A 53 1.21 -3.83 -25.68
N THR A 54 -0.13 -3.93 -25.80
CA THR A 54 -1.04 -3.60 -24.70
C THR A 54 -0.83 -4.51 -23.47
N ALA A 55 -0.50 -5.79 -23.69
CA ALA A 55 -0.24 -6.73 -22.60
C ALA A 55 1.08 -6.39 -21.88
N GLU A 56 2.13 -6.07 -22.63
CA GLU A 56 3.43 -5.64 -22.10
C GLU A 56 3.29 -4.33 -21.30
N ASP A 57 2.59 -3.33 -21.85
CA ASP A 57 2.32 -2.05 -21.17
C ASP A 57 1.54 -2.25 -19.87
N LYS A 58 0.53 -3.12 -19.88
CA LYS A 58 -0.26 -3.45 -18.69
C LYS A 58 0.60 -4.18 -17.66
N MET A 59 1.47 -5.08 -18.08
CA MET A 59 2.34 -5.82 -17.17
C MET A 59 3.38 -4.90 -16.54
N ALA A 60 4.00 -4.02 -17.33
CA ALA A 60 4.92 -3.00 -16.83
C ALA A 60 4.24 -2.04 -15.85
N SER A 61 3.02 -1.57 -16.17
CA SER A 61 2.24 -0.72 -15.27
C SER A 61 1.89 -1.43 -13.96
N TYR A 62 1.50 -2.71 -14.04
CA TYR A 62 1.18 -3.54 -12.89
C TYR A 62 2.41 -3.75 -11.98
N GLU A 63 3.57 -4.06 -12.56
CA GLU A 63 4.82 -4.18 -11.79
C GLU A 63 5.20 -2.85 -11.11
N GLN A 64 5.06 -1.74 -11.83
CA GLN A 64 5.34 -0.42 -11.27
C GLN A 64 4.41 -0.10 -10.09
N ASP A 65 3.12 -0.42 -10.19
CA ASP A 65 2.15 -0.18 -9.12
C ASP A 65 2.35 -1.13 -7.93
N LEU A 66 2.78 -2.37 -8.18
CA LEU A 66 3.16 -3.31 -7.14
C LEU A 66 4.36 -2.80 -6.34
N ASP A 67 5.39 -2.28 -7.02
CA ASP A 67 6.57 -1.74 -6.36
C ASP A 67 6.26 -0.45 -5.59
N LYS A 68 5.43 0.44 -6.15
CA LYS A 68 4.90 1.61 -5.40
C LYS A 68 4.14 1.17 -4.14
N ALA A 69 3.31 0.13 -4.23
CA ALA A 69 2.56 -0.39 -3.10
C ALA A 69 3.48 -0.96 -2.01
N ARG A 70 4.55 -1.68 -2.41
CA ARG A 70 5.57 -2.19 -1.49
C ARG A 70 6.32 -1.08 -0.77
N ILE A 71 6.72 -0.03 -1.49
CA ILE A 71 7.39 1.15 -0.90
C ILE A 71 6.46 1.83 0.11
N LYS A 72 5.20 2.11 -0.25
CA LYS A 72 4.22 2.70 0.67
C LYS A 72 3.98 1.83 1.90
N ALA A 73 3.88 0.52 1.73
CA ALA A 73 3.71 -0.40 2.86
C ALA A 73 4.93 -0.39 3.80
N GLN A 74 6.14 -0.31 3.25
CA GLN A 74 7.38 -0.17 4.01
C GLN A 74 7.42 1.15 4.79
N GLU A 75 7.06 2.26 4.14
CA GLU A 75 6.96 3.59 4.75
C GLU A 75 5.97 3.60 5.92
N ILE A 76 4.74 3.09 5.70
CA ILE A 76 3.72 2.97 6.75
C ILE A 76 4.23 2.12 7.91
N ARG A 77 4.83 0.96 7.63
CA ARG A 77 5.36 0.09 8.69
C ARG A 77 6.46 0.77 9.49
N THR A 78 7.31 1.55 8.83
CA THR A 78 8.41 2.27 9.49
C THR A 78 7.87 3.42 10.33
N GLY A 79 6.91 4.19 9.81
CA GLY A 79 6.24 5.25 10.55
C GLY A 79 5.50 4.73 11.80
N LEU A 80 4.74 3.64 11.67
CA LEU A 80 4.08 3.01 12.82
C LEU A 80 5.08 2.49 13.87
N LYS A 81 6.25 2.02 13.44
CA LYS A 81 7.30 1.55 14.33
C LYS A 81 7.93 2.73 15.10
N GLU A 82 8.20 3.83 14.42
CA GLU A 82 8.71 5.07 15.03
C GLU A 82 7.69 5.66 16.01
N GLU A 83 6.42 5.75 15.62
CA GLU A 83 5.33 6.17 16.50
C GLU A 83 5.21 5.27 17.73
N GLY A 84 5.34 3.94 17.55
CA GLY A 84 5.39 2.97 18.64
C GLY A 84 6.53 3.23 19.62
N TYR A 85 7.74 3.53 19.12
CA TYR A 85 8.89 3.84 19.96
C TYR A 85 8.75 5.16 20.72
N GLU A 86 8.22 6.20 20.09
CA GLU A 86 7.98 7.47 20.78
C GLU A 86 6.91 7.31 21.86
N ASN A 87 5.82 6.57 21.58
CA ASN A 87 4.80 6.26 22.58
C ASN A 87 5.36 5.44 23.75
N GLU A 88 6.17 4.41 23.46
CA GLU A 88 6.85 3.61 24.50
C GLU A 88 7.73 4.50 25.38
N LYS A 89 8.51 5.40 24.78
CA LYS A 89 9.38 6.33 25.49
C LYS A 89 8.59 7.28 26.40
N VAL A 90 7.47 7.82 25.90
CA VAL A 90 6.58 8.68 26.71
C VAL A 90 6.02 7.90 27.90
N ILE A 91 5.50 6.69 27.69
CA ILE A 91 4.95 5.84 28.76
C ILE A 91 6.01 5.53 29.81
N ILE A 92 7.23 5.15 29.39
CA ILE A 92 8.33 4.86 30.31
C ILE A 92 8.76 6.12 31.08
N GLN A 93 8.80 7.28 30.42
CA GLN A 93 9.14 8.54 31.07
C GLN A 93 8.09 8.94 32.11
N ASP A 94 6.81 8.81 31.78
CA ASP A 94 5.70 9.10 32.70
C ASP A 94 5.71 8.15 33.89
N ALA A 95 5.91 6.85 33.67
CA ALA A 95 6.04 5.86 34.73
C ALA A 95 7.23 6.16 35.66
N ASN A 96 8.37 6.58 35.12
CA ASN A 96 9.53 7.00 35.93
C ASN A 96 9.25 8.27 36.74
N ASN A 97 8.56 9.25 36.16
CA ASN A 97 8.17 10.48 36.85
C ASN A 97 7.20 10.18 38.00
N GLU A 98 6.20 9.32 37.76
CA GLU A 98 5.23 8.90 38.77
C GLU A 98 5.91 8.13 39.90
N ALA A 99 6.78 7.17 39.58
CA ALA A 99 7.57 6.44 40.56
C ALA A 99 8.45 7.39 41.40
N GLY A 100 9.10 8.37 40.77
CA GLY A 100 9.89 9.40 41.46
C GLY A 100 9.05 10.25 42.41
N SER A 101 7.86 10.68 41.97
CA SER A 101 6.90 11.43 42.79
C SER A 101 6.38 10.61 43.98
N MET A 102 6.10 9.33 43.76
CA MET A 102 5.65 8.39 44.79
C MET A 102 6.73 8.20 45.86
N VAL A 103 7.99 7.97 45.46
CA VAL A 103 9.13 7.85 46.38
C VAL A 103 9.33 9.13 47.18
N LYS A 104 9.24 10.30 46.54
CA LYS A 104 9.34 11.59 47.22
C LYS A 104 8.24 11.76 48.28
N THR A 105 7.00 11.48 47.90
CA THR A 105 5.83 11.56 48.80
C THR A 105 5.98 10.60 49.99
N ALA A 106 6.45 9.37 49.74
CA ALA A 106 6.70 8.39 50.79
C ALA A 106 7.80 8.86 51.77
N ARG A 107 8.89 9.44 51.26
CA ARG A 107 9.97 10.03 52.10
C ARG A 107 9.48 11.22 52.94
N ASP A 108 8.68 12.09 52.35
CA ASP A 108 8.09 13.24 53.05
C ASP A 108 7.14 12.76 54.17
N LYS A 109 6.36 11.70 53.92
CA LYS A 109 5.49 11.08 54.92
C LYS A 109 6.28 10.44 56.06
N ILE A 110 7.33 9.68 55.76
CA ILE A 110 8.23 9.08 56.76
C ILE A 110 8.86 10.17 57.65
N THR A 111 9.29 11.28 57.07
CA THR A 111 9.87 12.40 57.83
C THR A 111 8.84 13.01 58.79
N LYS A 112 7.61 13.25 58.32
CA LYS A 112 6.51 13.74 59.16
C LYS A 112 6.15 12.76 60.28
N ASP A 113 6.06 11.47 59.97
CA ASP A 113 5.74 10.43 60.95
C ASP A 113 6.84 10.33 62.03
N LYS A 114 8.11 10.46 61.63
CA LYS A 114 9.25 10.52 62.56
C LYS A 114 9.16 11.73 63.49
N ASP A 115 8.89 12.92 62.95
CA ASP A 115 8.77 14.15 63.75
C ASP A 115 7.58 14.06 64.73
N ALA A 116 6.45 13.52 64.29
CA ALA A 116 5.29 13.26 65.13
C ALA A 116 5.59 12.26 66.25
N ALA A 117 6.29 11.16 65.94
CA ALA A 117 6.70 10.16 66.92
C ALA A 117 7.67 10.74 67.96
N LEU A 118 8.64 11.55 67.53
CA LEU A 118 9.56 12.27 68.43
C LEU A 118 8.81 13.22 69.37
N SER A 119 7.87 14.01 68.85
CA SER A 119 7.06 14.92 69.68
C SER A 119 6.20 14.16 70.70
N SER A 120 5.61 13.03 70.30
CA SER A 120 4.86 12.17 71.22
C SER A 120 5.75 11.57 72.31
N LEU A 121 6.95 11.10 71.95
CA LEU A 121 7.91 10.55 72.90
C LEU A 121 8.36 11.60 73.92
N MET A 122 8.64 12.84 73.50
CA MET A 122 9.01 13.93 74.41
C MET A 122 7.90 14.21 75.45
N LYS A 123 6.63 14.21 75.04
CA LYS A 123 5.49 14.36 75.96
C LYS A 123 5.39 13.21 76.96
N GLU A 124 5.65 11.97 76.53
CA GLU A 124 5.68 10.83 77.43
C GLU A 124 6.85 10.92 78.41
N VAL A 125 8.03 11.33 77.95
CA VAL A 125 9.21 11.54 78.81
C VAL A 125 8.95 12.60 79.87
N GLU A 126 8.33 13.74 79.53
CA GLU A 126 7.92 14.75 80.51
C GLU A 126 6.95 14.18 81.56
N LYS A 127 5.98 13.37 81.13
CA LYS A 127 5.02 12.71 82.02
C LYS A 127 5.71 11.69 82.94
N PHE A 128 6.68 10.93 82.44
CA PHE A 128 7.45 10.00 83.26
C PHE A 128 8.37 10.73 84.23
N ALA A 129 9.01 11.83 83.81
CA ALA A 129 9.84 12.68 84.66
C ALA A 129 9.02 13.31 85.80
N SER A 130 7.85 13.88 85.52
CA SER A 130 6.93 14.40 86.56
C SER A 130 6.53 13.31 87.55
N LYS A 131 6.11 12.13 87.08
CA LYS A 131 5.78 11.00 87.96
C LYS A 131 6.94 10.53 88.82
N ALA A 132 8.16 10.52 88.28
CA ALA A 132 9.36 10.16 89.03
C ALA A 132 9.65 11.20 90.13
N THR A 133 9.49 12.49 89.79
CA THR A 133 9.68 13.61 90.73
C THR A 133 8.65 13.58 91.86
N ASP A 134 7.38 13.34 91.54
CA ASP A 134 6.29 13.20 92.53
C ASP A 134 6.54 12.01 93.48
N LYS A 135 7.07 10.90 92.96
CA LYS A 135 7.39 9.72 93.79
C LYS A 135 8.58 9.93 94.71
N ILE A 136 9.53 10.79 94.33
CA ILE A 136 10.68 11.16 95.17
C ILE A 136 10.24 12.20 96.22
N LEU A 137 9.43 13.19 95.84
CA LEU A 137 8.90 14.18 96.79
C LEU A 137 7.90 13.59 97.80
N SER A 138 7.09 12.61 97.41
CA SER A 138 6.15 11.92 98.31
C SER A 138 6.83 11.04 99.38
N LYS A 139 8.17 10.91 99.33
CA LYS A 139 8.98 10.19 100.31
C LYS A 139 9.79 11.10 101.25
N ALA A 140 9.63 12.42 101.15
CA ALA A 140 10.10 13.39 102.15
C ALA A 140 8.92 13.86 103.02
#